data_AF-A0A956VWL5-F1
#
_entry.id   AF-A0A956VWL5-F1
#
_cell.length_a   1.000
_cell.length_b   1.000
_cell.length_c   1.000
_cell.angle_alpha   90.00
_cell.angle_beta   90.00
_cell.angle_gamma   90.00
#
_symmetry.space_group_name_H-M   'P 1'
#
loop_
_entity.id
_entity.type
_entity.pdbx_description
1 polymer ?
#
loop_
_entity_poly.entity_id
_entity_poly.type
_entity_poly.pdbx_seq_one_letter_code
_entity_poly.pdbx_strand_id
1 'polypeptide(L)'
;MAKLPDRYMEERRQEILDAARRVFVEKGYDNATMNDIAAAADVSAGSIYRYFENKRDLIAAASNACIEDDLRIWSTELPEGTTPGEAFLALGEQTRRDFADPGRLDECVLRLESYLACSRDPELRDQVLPMMEESVQQLAGFVR
;
A
#
# COMPACT_ATOMS: atom_id res chain seq x y z
N MET A 1 7.22 -29.90 13.72
CA MET A 1 7.03 -29.05 12.53
C MET A 1 8.20 -28.08 12.45
N ALA A 2 8.99 -28.13 11.37
CA ALA A 2 10.13 -27.23 11.22
C ALA A 2 9.65 -25.78 11.06
N LYS A 3 10.25 -24.85 11.81
CA LYS A 3 10.03 -23.41 11.68
C LYS A 3 10.55 -23.02 10.29
N LEU A 4 9.67 -22.55 9.40
CA LEU A 4 10.09 -22.07 8.08
C LEU A 4 11.07 -20.90 8.30
N PRO A 5 12.18 -20.81 7.54
CA PRO A 5 13.14 -19.72 7.71
C PRO A 5 12.45 -18.37 7.51
N ASP A 6 12.80 -17.36 8.31
CA ASP A 6 12.11 -16.06 8.34
C ASP A 6 11.99 -15.41 6.94
N ARG A 7 13.00 -15.61 6.08
CA ARG A 7 13.00 -15.15 4.68
C ARG A 7 11.86 -15.75 3.83
N TYR A 8 11.54 -17.03 4.00
CA TYR A 8 10.46 -17.67 3.25
C TYR A 8 9.09 -17.14 3.70
N MET A 9 8.94 -16.85 5.00
CA MET A 9 7.72 -16.25 5.53
C MET A 9 7.54 -14.83 4.98
N GLU A 10 8.62 -14.06 4.86
CA GLU A 10 8.57 -12.70 4.32
C GLU A 10 8.27 -12.69 2.81
N GLU A 11 8.94 -13.54 2.02
CA GLU A 11 8.65 -13.70 0.60
C GLU A 11 7.17 -14.06 0.38
N ARG A 12 6.64 -14.99 1.18
CA ARG A 12 5.24 -15.40 1.09
C ARG A 12 4.26 -14.31 1.55
N ARG A 13 4.64 -13.52 2.56
CA ARG A 13 3.88 -12.33 2.97
C ARG A 13 3.78 -11.33 1.82
N GLN A 14 4.87 -11.08 1.12
CA GLN A 14 4.90 -10.16 -0.02
C GLN A 14 4.04 -10.65 -1.18
N GLU A 15 4.09 -11.94 -1.54
CA GLU A 15 3.25 -12.50 -2.60
C GLU A 15 1.75 -12.38 -2.27
N ILE A 16 1.38 -12.50 -0.99
CA ILE A 16 0.01 -12.27 -0.53
C ILE A 16 -0.38 -10.79 -0.67
N LEU A 17 0.51 -9.85 -0.34
CA LEU A 17 0.26 -8.42 -0.53
C LEU A 17 0.09 -8.05 -2.01
N ASP A 18 0.90 -8.61 -2.89
CA ASP A 18 0.80 -8.42 -4.34
C ASP A 18 -0.48 -9.01 -4.92
N ALA A 19 -0.95 -10.15 -4.40
CA ALA A 19 -2.25 -10.69 -4.74
C ALA A 19 -3.39 -9.83 -4.20
N ALA A 20 -3.29 -9.35 -2.97
CA ALA A 20 -4.29 -8.49 -2.34
C ALA A 20 -4.46 -7.18 -3.13
N ARG A 21 -3.36 -6.53 -3.53
CA ARG A 21 -3.38 -5.33 -4.39
C ARG A 21 -4.19 -5.57 -5.64
N ARG A 22 -3.86 -6.61 -6.41
CA ARG A 22 -4.57 -6.97 -7.66
C ARG A 22 -6.05 -7.23 -7.43
N VAL A 23 -6.40 -7.99 -6.40
CA VAL A 23 -7.80 -8.33 -6.08
C VAL A 23 -8.59 -7.08 -5.64
N PHE A 24 -8.01 -6.20 -4.83
CA PHE A 24 -8.66 -4.96 -4.42
C PHE A 24 -8.84 -3.99 -5.58
N VAL A 25 -7.86 -3.88 -6.48
CA VAL A 25 -7.98 -3.06 -7.70
C VAL A 25 -9.08 -3.60 -8.62
N GLU A 26 -9.17 -4.91 -8.80
CA GLU A 26 -10.15 -5.53 -9.69
C GLU A 26 -11.58 -5.51 -9.12
N LYS A 27 -11.74 -5.79 -7.82
CA LYS A 27 -13.05 -6.05 -7.20
C LYS A 27 -13.53 -4.92 -6.27
N GLY A 28 -12.64 -4.03 -5.86
CA GLY A 28 -12.85 -3.13 -4.72
C GLY A 28 -12.77 -3.87 -3.38
N TYR A 29 -12.54 -3.11 -2.30
CA TYR A 29 -12.45 -3.61 -0.94
C TYR A 29 -13.71 -4.35 -0.52
N ASP A 30 -14.89 -3.78 -0.78
CA ASP A 30 -16.16 -4.32 -0.29
C ASP A 30 -16.46 -5.72 -0.87
N ASN A 31 -16.22 -5.93 -2.17
CA ASN A 31 -16.50 -7.20 -2.84
C ASN A 31 -15.36 -8.22 -2.73
N ALA A 32 -14.14 -7.79 -2.46
CA ALA A 32 -13.01 -8.70 -2.26
C ALA A 32 -13.19 -9.54 -0.99
N THR A 33 -12.77 -10.81 -1.06
CA THR A 33 -12.76 -11.74 0.07
C THR A 33 -11.37 -12.28 0.36
N MET A 34 -11.14 -12.77 1.58
CA MET A 34 -9.91 -13.48 1.95
C MET A 34 -9.64 -14.69 1.03
N ASN A 35 -10.69 -15.36 0.55
CA ASN A 35 -10.57 -16.51 -0.35
C ASN A 35 -10.13 -16.10 -1.75
N ASP A 36 -10.61 -14.95 -2.26
CA ASP A 36 -10.14 -14.40 -3.54
C ASP A 36 -8.64 -14.12 -3.50
N ILE A 37 -8.19 -13.49 -2.41
CA ILE A 37 -6.78 -13.13 -2.20
C ILE A 37 -5.93 -14.39 -2.04
N ALA A 38 -6.39 -15.37 -1.25
CA ALA A 38 -5.69 -16.64 -1.08
C ALA A 38 -5.53 -17.38 -2.42
N ALA A 39 -6.58 -17.43 -3.24
CA ALA A 39 -6.54 -18.03 -4.57
C ALA A 39 -5.58 -17.27 -5.50
N ALA A 40 -5.60 -15.94 -5.50
CA ALA A 40 -4.72 -15.12 -6.32
C ALA A 40 -3.24 -15.19 -5.89
N ALA A 41 -2.97 -15.51 -4.63
CA ALA A 41 -1.62 -15.71 -4.07
C ALA A 41 -1.10 -17.15 -4.17
N ASP A 42 -1.89 -18.08 -4.73
CA ASP A 42 -1.62 -19.52 -4.75
C ASP A 42 -1.34 -20.10 -3.35
N VAL A 43 -2.13 -19.68 -2.36
CA VAL A 43 -2.08 -20.22 -0.99
C VAL A 43 -3.43 -20.79 -0.58
N SER A 44 -3.41 -21.71 0.39
CA SER A 44 -4.66 -22.22 0.94
C SER A 44 -5.39 -21.13 1.75
N ALA A 45 -6.73 -21.19 1.77
CA ALA A 45 -7.55 -20.30 2.58
C ALA A 45 -7.21 -20.35 4.08
N GLY A 46 -6.66 -21.46 4.59
CA GLY A 46 -6.17 -21.52 5.98
C GLY A 46 -4.78 -20.91 6.15
N SER A 47 -3.94 -20.95 5.12
CA SER A 47 -2.57 -20.44 5.16
C SER A 47 -2.52 -18.91 5.17
N ILE A 48 -3.43 -18.22 4.48
CA ILE A 48 -3.46 -16.74 4.46
C ILE A 48 -3.63 -16.15 5.87
N TYR A 49 -4.45 -16.79 6.72
CA TYR A 49 -4.69 -16.36 8.10
C TYR A 49 -3.46 -16.49 9.02
N ARG A 50 -2.40 -17.16 8.57
CA ARG A 50 -1.11 -17.15 9.28
C ARG A 50 -0.33 -15.85 9.09
N TYR A 51 -0.66 -15.06 8.07
CA TYR A 51 0.04 -13.83 7.71
C TYR A 51 -0.81 -12.58 7.98
N PHE A 52 -2.12 -12.67 7.85
CA PHE A 52 -3.06 -11.57 8.05
C PHE A 52 -4.33 -12.09 8.70
N GLU A 53 -4.77 -11.48 9.80
CA GLU A 53 -5.91 -12.00 10.56
C GLU A 53 -7.22 -11.74 9.82
N ASN A 54 -7.29 -10.65 9.07
CA ASN A 54 -8.50 -10.25 8.37
C ASN A 54 -8.21 -9.34 7.15
N LYS A 55 -9.28 -8.98 6.43
CA LYS A 55 -9.22 -8.16 5.21
C LYS A 55 -8.75 -6.72 5.47
N ARG A 56 -9.01 -6.17 6.65
CA ARG A 56 -8.56 -4.81 7.06
C ARG A 56 -7.04 -4.78 7.18
N ASP A 57 -6.47 -5.78 7.86
CA ASP A 57 -5.01 -5.89 8.00
C ASP A 57 -4.33 -5.98 6.63
N LEU A 58 -4.94 -6.69 5.68
CA LEU A 58 -4.43 -6.81 4.31
C LEU A 58 -4.45 -5.49 3.55
N ILE A 59 -5.59 -4.79 3.51
CA ILE A 59 -5.67 -3.53 2.78
C ILE A 59 -4.81 -2.44 3.44
N ALA A 60 -4.73 -2.42 4.77
CA ALA A 60 -3.87 -1.51 5.51
C ALA A 60 -2.39 -1.77 5.18
N ALA A 61 -1.95 -3.04 5.26
CA ALA A 61 -0.57 -3.40 4.94
C ALA A 61 -0.22 -3.18 3.46
N ALA A 62 -1.12 -3.50 2.53
CA ALA A 62 -0.91 -3.26 1.10
C ALA A 62 -0.84 -1.75 0.80
N SER A 63 -1.69 -0.94 1.45
CA SER A 63 -1.63 0.53 1.32
C SER A 63 -0.34 1.10 1.89
N ASN A 64 0.12 0.59 3.04
CA ASN A 64 1.38 1.01 3.66
C ASN A 64 2.57 0.72 2.74
N ALA A 65 2.63 -0.47 2.15
CA ALA A 65 3.70 -0.84 1.22
C ALA A 65 3.78 0.12 0.02
N CYS A 66 2.63 0.52 -0.55
CA CYS A 66 2.60 1.50 -1.65
C CYS A 66 3.12 2.87 -1.21
N ILE A 67 2.77 3.31 0.00
CA ILE A 67 3.24 4.57 0.58
C ILE A 67 4.76 4.55 0.80
N GLU A 68 5.29 3.47 1.37
CA GLU A 68 6.72 3.30 1.61
C GLU A 68 7.53 3.34 0.31
N ASP A 69 7.00 2.72 -0.76
CA ASP A 69 7.62 2.78 -2.09
C ASP A 69 7.63 4.20 -2.66
N ASP A 70 6.54 4.95 -2.53
CA ASP A 70 6.46 6.35 -2.98
C ASP A 70 7.48 7.23 -2.24
N LEU A 71 7.52 7.12 -0.91
CA LEU A 71 8.44 7.88 -0.06
C LEU A 71 9.91 7.56 -0.38
N ARG A 72 10.21 6.29 -0.65
CA ARG A 72 11.55 5.86 -1.05
C ARG A 72 11.98 6.52 -2.36
N ILE A 73 11.11 6.52 -3.38
CA ILE A 73 11.37 7.18 -4.66
C ILE A 73 11.68 8.66 -4.44
N TRP A 74 10.84 9.37 -3.70
CA TRP A 74 11.03 10.80 -3.46
C TRP A 74 12.29 11.12 -2.66
N SER A 75 12.65 10.29 -1.68
CA SER A 75 13.89 10.48 -0.90
C SER A 75 15.16 10.41 -1.76
N THR A 76 15.11 9.76 -2.92
CA THR A 76 16.26 9.58 -3.81
C THR A 76 16.36 10.63 -4.92
N GLU A 77 15.29 11.38 -5.20
CA GLU A 77 15.18 12.22 -6.40
C GLU A 77 15.32 13.73 -6.15
N LEU A 78 15.26 14.19 -4.90
CA LEU A 78 15.37 15.61 -4.57
C LEU A 78 16.83 16.05 -4.35
N PRO A 79 17.38 16.94 -5.20
CA PRO A 79 18.73 17.47 -5.00
C PRO A 79 18.89 18.26 -3.70
N GLU A 80 20.09 18.26 -3.13
CA GLU A 80 20.42 19.16 -2.02
C GLU A 80 20.20 20.63 -2.43
N GLY A 81 19.59 21.42 -1.55
CA GLY A 81 19.30 22.84 -1.78
C GLY A 81 18.02 23.14 -2.56
N THR A 82 17.21 22.12 -2.88
CA THR A 82 15.87 22.31 -3.46
C THR A 82 15.01 23.15 -2.51
N THR A 83 14.37 24.20 -3.04
CA THR A 83 13.45 25.02 -2.24
C THR A 83 12.13 24.28 -1.98
N PRO A 84 11.38 24.63 -0.92
CA PRO A 84 10.04 24.10 -0.69
C PRO A 84 9.11 24.14 -1.92
N GLY A 85 9.12 25.25 -2.66
CA GLY A 85 8.30 25.42 -3.85
C GLY A 85 8.68 24.45 -4.97
N GLU A 86 9.98 24.25 -5.20
CA GLU A 86 10.49 23.30 -6.19
C GLU A 86 10.18 21.85 -5.78
N ALA A 87 10.34 21.52 -4.50
CA ALA A 87 10.00 20.20 -3.97
C ALA A 87 8.50 19.89 -4.13
N PHE A 88 7.63 20.87 -3.84
CA PHE A 88 6.19 20.72 -4.03
C PHE A 88 5.80 20.52 -5.50
N LEU A 89 6.40 21.28 -6.42
CA LEU A 89 6.17 21.13 -7.86
C LEU A 89 6.68 19.77 -8.37
N ALA A 90 7.86 19.33 -7.91
CA ALA A 90 8.41 18.03 -8.24
C ALA A 90 7.49 16.90 -7.75
N LEU A 91 6.98 16.99 -6.52
CA LEU A 91 6.04 16.03 -5.95
C LEU A 91 4.74 15.95 -6.76
N GLY A 92 4.17 17.11 -7.11
CA GLY A 92 2.96 17.19 -7.92
C GLY A 92 3.14 16.59 -9.31
N GLU A 93 4.27 16.87 -9.96
CA GLU A 93 4.58 16.32 -11.29
C GLU A 93 4.87 14.81 -11.23
N GLN A 94 5.57 14.32 -10.21
CA GLN A 94 5.80 12.88 -10.04
C GLN A 94 4.48 12.14 -9.80
N THR A 95 3.65 12.66 -8.89
CA THR A 95 2.31 12.12 -8.66
C THR A 95 1.52 12.06 -9.97
N ARG A 96 1.53 13.15 -10.76
CA ARG A 96 0.86 13.17 -12.07
C ARG A 96 1.39 12.11 -13.04
N ARG A 97 2.69 11.84 -13.05
CA ARG A 97 3.30 10.78 -13.89
C ARG A 97 2.86 9.41 -13.44
N ASP A 98 2.89 9.14 -12.14
CA ASP A 98 2.46 7.86 -11.58
C ASP A 98 0.99 7.54 -11.93
N PHE A 99 0.11 8.54 -11.82
CA PHE A 99 -1.30 8.40 -12.24
C PHE A 99 -1.48 8.18 -13.75
N ALA A 100 -0.49 8.54 -14.57
CA ALA A 100 -0.52 8.38 -16.02
C ALA A 100 0.24 7.13 -16.50
N ASP A 101 1.00 6.46 -15.62
CA ASP A 101 1.77 5.26 -15.93
C ASP A 101 0.91 4.01 -15.71
N PRO A 102 0.59 3.24 -16.76
CA PRO A 102 -0.15 1.98 -16.62
C PRO A 102 0.51 0.98 -15.67
N GLY A 103 1.85 1.03 -15.52
CA GLY A 103 2.61 0.18 -14.61
C GLY A 103 2.49 0.56 -13.13
N ARG A 104 1.90 1.71 -12.83
CA ARG A 104 1.72 2.29 -11.47
C ARG A 104 0.25 2.52 -11.11
N LEU A 105 -0.66 2.21 -12.03
CA LEU A 105 -2.08 2.49 -11.88
C LEU A 105 -2.68 1.72 -10.71
N ASP A 106 -2.27 0.47 -10.51
CA ASP A 106 -2.77 -0.40 -9.43
C ASP A 106 -2.46 0.20 -8.05
N GLU A 107 -1.25 0.72 -7.84
CA GLU A 107 -0.83 1.39 -6.60
C GLU A 107 -1.64 2.67 -6.36
N CYS A 108 -1.90 3.44 -7.42
CA CYS A 108 -2.74 4.64 -7.34
C CYS A 108 -4.20 4.30 -6.99
N VAL A 109 -4.76 3.28 -7.63
CA VAL A 109 -6.13 2.81 -7.41
C VAL A 109 -6.27 2.23 -6.01
N LEU A 110 -5.33 1.39 -5.55
CA LEU A 110 -5.35 0.81 -4.21
C LEU A 110 -5.40 1.88 -3.12
N ARG A 111 -4.63 2.96 -3.29
CA ARG A 111 -4.62 4.10 -2.36
C ARG A 111 -5.97 4.80 -2.31
N LEU A 112 -6.57 5.09 -3.46
CA LEU A 112 -7.91 5.68 -3.52
C LEU A 112 -8.96 4.75 -2.92
N GLU A 113 -8.84 3.46 -3.17
CA GLU A 113 -9.75 2.45 -2.63
C GLU A 113 -9.63 2.34 -1.11
N SER A 114 -8.43 2.43 -0.53
CA SER A 114 -8.27 2.39 0.92
C SER A 114 -8.88 3.63 1.59
N TYR A 115 -8.75 4.82 1.01
CA TYR A 115 -9.47 6.02 1.46
C TYR A 115 -10.99 5.85 1.38
N LEU A 116 -11.48 5.30 0.27
CA LEU A 116 -12.91 5.06 0.08
C LEU A 116 -13.43 4.05 1.11
N ALA A 117 -12.70 2.97 1.35
CA ALA A 117 -13.04 1.96 2.36
C ALA A 117 -13.08 2.57 3.77
N CYS A 118 -12.13 3.43 4.13
CA CYS A 118 -12.14 4.17 5.40
C CYS A 118 -13.39 5.03 5.59
N SER A 119 -14.02 5.52 4.52
CA SER A 119 -15.27 6.28 4.64
C SER A 119 -16.45 5.42 5.12
N ARG A 120 -16.40 4.10 4.89
CA ARG A 120 -17.47 3.12 5.16
C ARG A 120 -17.18 2.21 6.35
N ASP A 121 -15.91 2.02 6.69
CA ASP A 121 -15.44 1.11 7.75
C ASP A 121 -14.64 1.91 8.81
N PRO A 122 -15.26 2.26 9.96
CA PRO A 122 -14.60 3.03 11.02
C PRO A 122 -13.40 2.30 11.63
N GLU A 123 -13.46 0.98 11.79
CA GLU A 123 -12.32 0.24 12.36
C GLU A 123 -11.13 0.25 11.40
N LEU A 124 -11.36 0.14 10.09
CA LEU A 124 -10.30 0.31 9.10
C LEU A 124 -9.75 1.74 9.11
N ARG A 125 -10.64 2.74 9.23
CA ARG A 125 -10.22 4.15 9.32
C ARG A 125 -9.26 4.39 10.48
N ASP A 126 -9.55 3.82 11.65
CA ASP A 126 -8.70 3.95 12.83
C ASP A 126 -7.33 3.28 12.64
N GLN A 127 -7.24 2.24 11.80
CA GLN A 127 -5.97 1.60 11.44
C GLN A 127 -5.17 2.40 10.40
N VAL A 128 -5.86 2.95 9.39
CA VAL A 128 -5.22 3.57 8.22
C VAL A 128 -4.85 5.03 8.48
N LEU A 129 -5.70 5.82 9.14
CA LEU A 129 -5.47 7.26 9.33
C LEU A 129 -4.12 7.61 9.97
N PRO A 130 -3.67 6.96 11.06
CA PRO A 130 -2.38 7.27 11.68
C PRO A 130 -1.20 7.10 10.70
N MET A 131 -1.24 6.05 9.89
CA MET A 131 -0.24 5.79 8.85
C MET A 131 -0.24 6.91 7.79
N MET A 132 -1.41 7.43 7.40
CA MET A 132 -1.48 8.53 6.42
C MET A 132 -0.97 9.84 7.02
N GLU A 133 -1.27 10.11 8.29
CA GLU A 133 -0.76 11.29 8.99
C GLU A 133 0.77 11.26 9.05
N GLU A 134 1.36 10.11 9.37
CA GLU A 134 2.81 9.92 9.35
C GLU A 134 3.40 10.15 7.95
N SER A 135 2.77 9.61 6.93
CA SER A 135 3.18 9.79 5.53
C SER A 135 3.18 11.25 5.12
N VAL A 136 2.15 12.00 5.50
CA VAL A 136 2.04 13.44 5.24
C VAL A 136 3.11 14.22 6.01
N GLN A 137 3.45 13.83 7.23
CA GLN A 137 4.52 14.46 8.00
C GLN A 137 5.89 14.24 7.38
N GLN A 138 6.17 13.03 6.89
CA GLN A 138 7.41 12.72 6.17
C GLN A 138 7.49 13.54 4.88
N LEU A 139 6.38 13.61 4.13
CA LEU A 139 6.26 14.46 2.95
C LEU A 139 6.53 15.93 3.23
N ALA A 140 5.98 16.44 4.33
CA ALA A 140 6.22 17.82 4.75
C ALA A 140 7.70 18.08 5.08
N GLY A 141 8.47 17.06 5.44
CA GLY A 141 9.92 17.14 5.62
C GLY A 141 10.69 17.49 4.34
N PHE A 142 10.16 17.11 3.17
CA PHE A 142 10.76 17.46 1.87
C PHE A 142 10.49 18.91 1.43
N VAL A 143 9.53 19.58 2.08
CA VAL A 143 9.04 20.92 1.70
C VAL A 143 9.41 21.95 2.78
N ARG A 144 10.37 21.65 3.66
CA ARG A 144 10.83 22.56 4.73
C ARG A 144 12.17 23.20 4.41
#